data_AF-A0A3B1CL99-F1
#
_entry.id   AF-A0A3B1CL99-F1
#
_cell.length_a   1.000
_cell.length_b   1.000
_cell.length_c   1.000
_cell.angle_alpha   90.00
_cell.angle_beta   90.00
_cell.angle_gamma   90.00
#
_symmetry.space_group_name_H-M   'P 1'
#
loop_
_entity.id
_entity.type
_entity.pdbx_description
1 polymer ?
#
loop_
_entity_poly.entity_id
_entity_poly.type
_entity_poly.pdbx_seq_one_letter_code
_entity_poly.pdbx_strand_id
1 'polypeptide(L)'
;EKLKEHPIPESLKQKIIKENDPALKLKEISGTISVADDYANSIPKNAKLFVIARYKGVDSGPPLAVQRHNLVEFPFTYRIGPTHVMLEGNKFEGEISIKARIDQDGNAKSSPGDIEGRRMAKAGEENVDIILDQMIAPAKKSADGADSVSGVIKIDPEMEKNLPDNWKLFLFARQAGVQRGPPLAVKLLESIEFPYAFSLGQESVMMPGSVFEGEMTLTARIDQDGDAKSSPDDLEGILKVTAGDHKVELVIDHKVGTR
;
A
#
# COMPACT_ATOMS: atom_id res chain seq x y z
N GLU A 1 3.53 -24.11 -48.35
CA GLU A 1 2.49 -24.22 -47.31
C GLU A 1 1.62 -22.97 -47.33
N LYS A 2 0.29 -23.10 -47.27
CA LYS A 2 -0.61 -21.94 -47.11
C LYS A 2 -0.67 -21.59 -45.63
N LEU A 3 -0.21 -20.39 -45.25
CA LEU A 3 -0.48 -19.84 -43.92
C LEU A 3 -2.00 -19.78 -43.72
N LYS A 4 -2.51 -20.51 -42.73
CA LYS A 4 -3.89 -20.36 -42.27
C LYS A 4 -3.97 -19.05 -41.49
N GLU A 5 -4.62 -18.05 -42.08
CA GLU A 5 -5.02 -16.85 -41.35
C GLU A 5 -5.96 -17.27 -40.22
N HIS A 6 -5.55 -16.98 -38.98
CA HIS A 6 -6.40 -17.19 -37.82
C HIS A 6 -7.26 -15.94 -37.63
N PRO A 7 -8.60 -16.04 -37.66
CA PRO A 7 -9.47 -14.88 -37.48
C PRO A 7 -9.28 -14.28 -36.09
N ILE A 8 -9.32 -12.95 -36.02
CA ILE A 8 -9.22 -12.21 -34.76
C ILE A 8 -10.35 -12.65 -33.80
N PRO A 9 -10.04 -13.04 -32.55
CA PRO A 9 -11.05 -13.41 -31.56
C PRO A 9 -12.07 -12.29 -31.34
N GLU A 10 -13.35 -12.63 -31.20
CA GLU A 10 -14.44 -11.65 -31.09
C GLU A 10 -14.28 -10.73 -29.86
N SER A 11 -13.76 -11.27 -28.76
CA SER A 11 -13.43 -10.50 -27.56
C SER A 11 -12.36 -9.42 -27.82
N LEU A 12 -11.39 -9.70 -28.69
CA LEU A 12 -10.36 -8.74 -29.07
C LEU A 12 -10.94 -7.65 -29.98
N LYS A 13 -11.85 -8.01 -30.90
CA LYS A 13 -12.57 -7.01 -31.72
C LYS A 13 -13.41 -6.07 -30.86
N GLN A 14 -14.19 -6.62 -29.92
CA GLN A 14 -15.01 -5.81 -29.01
C GLN A 14 -14.15 -4.87 -28.15
N LYS A 15 -12.99 -5.35 -27.67
CA LYS A 15 -12.03 -4.53 -26.95
C LYS A 15 -11.50 -3.38 -27.80
N ILE A 16 -11.09 -3.65 -29.05
CA ILE A 16 -10.61 -2.63 -29.99
C ILE A 16 -11.69 -1.60 -30.31
N ILE A 17 -12.95 -2.03 -30.49
CA ILE A 17 -14.08 -1.12 -30.73
C ILE A 17 -14.30 -0.21 -29.52
N LYS A 18 -14.34 -0.78 -28.31
CA LYS A 18 -14.52 -0.03 -27.06
C LYS A 18 -13.36 0.96 -26.81
N GLU A 19 -12.12 0.56 -27.06
CA GLU A 19 -10.94 1.43 -26.95
C GLU A 19 -10.95 2.59 -27.95
N ASN A 20 -11.68 2.45 -29.06
CA ASN A 20 -11.79 3.49 -30.09
C ASN A 20 -13.08 4.30 -30.04
N ASP A 21 -13.95 4.06 -29.06
CA ASP A 21 -15.19 4.81 -28.89
C ASP A 21 -14.91 6.31 -28.63
N PRO A 22 -15.34 7.23 -29.53
CA PRO A 22 -15.13 8.66 -29.36
C PRO A 22 -15.72 9.23 -28.06
N ALA A 23 -16.85 8.69 -27.59
CA ALA A 23 -17.51 9.17 -26.38
C ALA A 23 -16.73 8.79 -25.12
N LEU A 24 -16.03 7.66 -25.13
CA LEU A 24 -15.14 7.25 -24.04
C LEU A 24 -13.84 8.06 -24.07
N LYS A 25 -13.29 8.32 -25.26
CA LYS A 25 -12.09 9.15 -25.44
C LYS A 25 -12.28 10.58 -24.93
N LEU A 26 -13.46 11.16 -25.10
CA LEU A 26 -13.77 12.51 -24.59
C LEU A 26 -13.71 12.61 -23.05
N LYS A 27 -13.77 11.48 -22.34
CA LYS A 27 -13.67 11.44 -20.88
C LYS A 27 -12.26 11.10 -20.39
N GLU A 28 -11.31 10.85 -21.28
CA GLU A 28 -9.94 10.58 -20.90
C GLU A 28 -9.28 11.83 -20.34
N ILE A 29 -8.55 11.66 -19.25
CA ILE A 29 -7.58 12.65 -18.80
C ILE A 29 -6.27 12.39 -19.54
N SER A 30 -5.67 13.44 -20.10
CA SER A 30 -4.42 13.33 -20.85
C SER A 30 -3.41 14.40 -20.46
N GLY A 31 -2.13 14.06 -20.60
CA GLY A 31 -1.02 14.95 -20.28
C GLY A 31 0.32 14.27 -20.48
N THR A 32 1.38 14.91 -19.99
CA THR A 32 2.72 14.36 -19.97
C THR A 32 3.19 14.06 -18.55
N ILE A 33 3.97 13.01 -18.41
CA ILE A 33 4.69 12.69 -17.17
C ILE A 33 6.16 13.00 -17.43
N SER A 34 6.76 13.84 -16.60
CA SER A 34 8.19 14.14 -16.61
C SER A 34 8.81 13.77 -15.28
N VAL A 35 10.14 13.79 -15.22
CA VAL A 35 10.92 13.50 -14.01
C VAL A 35 11.65 14.76 -13.63
N ALA A 36 11.58 15.16 -12.37
CA ALA A 36 12.35 16.31 -11.90
C ALA A 36 13.86 16.02 -11.97
N ASP A 37 14.67 17.05 -12.21
CA ASP A 37 16.11 16.90 -12.46
C ASP A 37 16.84 16.12 -11.36
N ASP A 38 16.44 16.31 -10.11
CA ASP A 38 16.98 15.63 -8.91
C ASP A 38 16.83 14.10 -8.97
N TYR A 39 15.93 13.58 -9.80
CA TYR A 39 15.61 12.17 -9.92
C TYR A 39 15.92 11.55 -11.30
N ALA A 40 16.34 12.37 -12.28
CA ALA A 40 16.54 11.91 -13.65
C ALA A 40 17.54 10.74 -13.77
N ASN A 41 18.57 10.72 -12.92
CA ASN A 41 19.58 9.67 -12.87
C ASN A 41 19.21 8.47 -11.97
N SER A 42 18.08 8.55 -11.26
CA SER A 42 17.68 7.59 -10.23
C SER A 42 16.74 6.51 -10.76
N ILE A 43 16.36 6.54 -12.04
CA ILE A 43 15.38 5.61 -12.63
C ILE A 43 16.09 4.41 -13.28
N PRO A 44 15.86 3.17 -12.79
CA PRO A 44 16.35 1.97 -13.45
C PRO A 44 15.78 1.79 -14.86
N LYS A 45 16.57 1.23 -15.78
CA LYS A 45 16.14 0.95 -17.17
C LYS A 45 14.92 0.03 -17.27
N ASN A 46 14.72 -0.84 -16.29
CA ASN A 46 13.63 -1.80 -16.21
C ASN A 46 12.48 -1.33 -15.31
N ALA A 47 12.52 -0.08 -14.83
CA ALA A 47 11.48 0.46 -13.98
C ALA A 47 10.13 0.49 -14.68
N LYS A 48 9.07 0.39 -13.89
CA LYS A 48 7.70 0.36 -14.37
C LYS A 48 7.00 1.65 -14.00
N LEU A 49 6.30 2.25 -14.95
CA LEU A 49 5.45 3.40 -14.68
C LEU A 49 4.02 2.91 -14.43
N PHE A 50 3.46 3.29 -13.28
CA PHE A 50 2.05 3.16 -12.97
C PHE A 50 1.37 4.52 -13.08
N VAL A 51 0.25 4.59 -13.80
CA VAL A 51 -0.65 5.74 -13.81
C VAL A 51 -1.94 5.31 -13.14
N ILE A 52 -2.27 5.93 -12.02
CA ILE A 52 -3.32 5.50 -11.11
C ILE A 52 -4.33 6.63 -10.95
N ALA A 53 -5.60 6.35 -11.23
CA ALA A 53 -6.70 7.28 -11.00
C ALA A 53 -7.51 6.85 -9.78
N ARG A 54 -7.88 7.82 -8.92
CA ARG A 54 -8.83 7.66 -7.82
C ARG A 54 -9.76 8.86 -7.74
N TYR A 55 -10.95 8.68 -7.18
CA TYR A 55 -11.80 9.84 -6.88
C TYR A 55 -11.11 10.76 -5.85
N LYS A 56 -11.44 12.05 -5.91
CA LYS A 56 -10.99 13.02 -4.90
C LYS A 56 -11.31 12.54 -3.48
N GLY A 57 -10.33 12.65 -2.59
CA GLY A 57 -10.46 12.26 -1.18
C GLY A 57 -10.37 10.75 -0.93
N VAL A 58 -10.06 9.94 -1.95
CA VAL A 58 -9.86 8.50 -1.81
C VAL A 58 -8.36 8.18 -1.91
N ASP A 59 -7.72 7.97 -0.76
CA ASP A 59 -6.28 7.75 -0.67
C ASP A 59 -5.87 6.29 -0.44
N SER A 60 -6.84 5.38 -0.28
CA SER A 60 -6.61 3.94 -0.07
C SER A 60 -7.59 3.06 -0.87
N GLY A 61 -7.36 1.75 -0.86
CA GLY A 61 -8.19 0.77 -1.59
C GLY A 61 -7.86 0.59 -3.08
N PRO A 62 -8.63 -0.25 -3.79
CA PRO A 62 -8.47 -0.46 -5.23
C PRO A 62 -8.63 0.87 -6.00
N PRO A 63 -7.80 1.14 -7.02
CA PRO A 63 -7.95 2.36 -7.79
C PRO A 63 -9.18 2.33 -8.71
N LEU A 64 -9.65 3.51 -9.10
CA LEU A 64 -10.75 3.66 -10.06
C LEU A 64 -10.32 3.11 -11.43
N ALA A 65 -9.15 3.56 -11.89
CA ALA A 65 -8.54 3.11 -13.13
C ALA A 65 -7.02 3.04 -12.97
N VAL A 66 -6.38 2.16 -13.74
CA VAL A 66 -4.92 1.98 -13.69
C VAL A 66 -4.35 1.66 -15.06
N GLN A 67 -3.17 2.20 -15.33
CA GLN A 67 -2.30 1.80 -16.43
C GLN A 67 -0.93 1.41 -15.91
N ARG A 68 -0.28 0.50 -16.62
CA ARG A 68 1.07 0.04 -16.33
C ARG A 68 1.88 0.01 -17.62
N HIS A 69 3.04 0.63 -17.58
CA HIS A 69 3.97 0.71 -18.70
C HIS A 69 5.35 0.21 -18.26
N ASN A 70 6.08 -0.41 -19.18
CA ASN A 70 7.49 -0.82 -19.00
C ASN A 70 8.34 -0.12 -20.07
N LEU A 71 9.64 0.00 -19.83
CA LEU A 71 10.59 0.60 -20.80
C LEU A 71 10.16 2.01 -21.23
N VAL A 72 9.76 2.82 -20.25
CA VAL A 72 9.25 4.18 -20.48
C VAL A 72 10.40 5.16 -20.66
N GLU A 73 10.30 6.00 -21.68
CA GLU A 73 11.16 7.15 -21.89
C GLU A 73 10.41 8.42 -21.47
N PHE A 74 11.13 9.34 -20.83
CA PHE A 74 10.57 10.60 -20.35
C PHE A 74 10.96 11.77 -21.25
N PRO A 75 10.05 12.73 -21.50
CA PRO A 75 8.68 12.80 -21.00
C PRO A 75 7.75 11.76 -21.66
N PHE A 76 6.86 11.16 -20.86
CA PHE A 76 5.93 10.12 -21.30
C PHE A 76 4.51 10.67 -21.44
N THR A 77 3.91 10.56 -22.63
CA THR A 77 2.51 10.95 -22.86
C THR A 77 1.57 9.86 -22.37
N TYR A 78 0.57 10.23 -21.55
CA TYR A 78 -0.43 9.29 -21.03
C TYR A 78 -1.86 9.71 -21.36
N ARG A 79 -2.77 8.72 -21.37
CA ARG A 79 -4.22 8.90 -21.45
C ARG A 79 -4.90 7.87 -20.56
N ILE A 80 -5.63 8.32 -19.55
CA ILE A 80 -6.34 7.43 -18.61
C ILE A 80 -7.82 7.80 -18.56
N GLY A 81 -8.70 6.80 -18.53
CA GLY A 81 -10.13 7.04 -18.73
C GLY A 81 -11.02 5.80 -18.57
N PRO A 82 -12.26 5.84 -19.10
CA PRO A 82 -13.27 4.79 -18.89
C PRO A 82 -12.83 3.37 -19.26
N THR A 83 -11.97 3.23 -20.27
CA THR A 83 -11.43 1.95 -20.75
C THR A 83 -10.45 1.30 -19.77
N HIS A 84 -9.91 2.09 -18.84
CA HIS A 84 -8.93 1.67 -17.84
C HIS A 84 -9.54 1.40 -16.45
N VAL A 85 -10.87 1.56 -16.32
CA VAL A 85 -11.59 1.33 -15.07
C VAL A 85 -11.51 -0.14 -14.67
N MET A 86 -11.18 -0.40 -13.39
CA MET A 86 -10.92 -1.76 -12.91
C MET A 86 -12.19 -2.56 -12.60
N LEU A 87 -13.19 -1.91 -11.99
CA LEU A 87 -14.41 -2.56 -11.54
C LEU A 87 -15.58 -2.16 -12.44
N GLU A 88 -16.29 -3.16 -12.95
CA GLU A 88 -17.50 -2.95 -13.75
C GLU A 88 -18.57 -2.21 -12.93
N GLY A 89 -19.23 -1.24 -13.56
CA GLY A 89 -20.22 -0.37 -12.90
C GLY A 89 -19.66 0.97 -12.41
N ASN A 90 -18.34 1.10 -12.20
CA ASN A 90 -17.74 2.39 -11.87
C ASN A 90 -17.72 3.33 -13.08
N LYS A 91 -17.97 4.62 -12.83
CA LYS A 91 -17.95 5.66 -13.86
C LYS A 91 -16.70 6.53 -13.73
N PHE A 92 -15.96 6.71 -14.81
CA PHE A 92 -14.85 7.66 -14.87
C PHE A 92 -15.41 9.08 -15.08
N GLU A 93 -15.78 9.74 -13.99
CA GLU A 93 -16.41 11.07 -13.98
C GLU A 93 -16.06 11.86 -12.72
N GLY A 94 -16.31 13.18 -12.73
CA GLY A 94 -16.06 14.05 -11.59
C GLY A 94 -14.59 14.44 -11.42
N GLU A 95 -14.22 14.82 -10.18
CA GLU A 95 -12.85 15.16 -9.81
C GLU A 95 -12.04 13.90 -9.45
N ILE A 96 -10.91 13.74 -10.12
CA ILE A 96 -10.07 12.56 -10.08
C ILE A 96 -8.64 12.99 -9.71
N SER A 97 -8.07 12.30 -8.73
CA SER A 97 -6.64 12.36 -8.42
C SER A 97 -5.90 11.38 -9.33
N ILE A 98 -4.97 11.91 -10.13
CA ILE A 98 -4.06 11.13 -10.96
C ILE A 98 -2.70 11.09 -10.28
N LYS A 99 -2.20 9.88 -10.03
CA LYS A 99 -0.88 9.62 -9.48
C LYS A 99 -0.05 8.85 -10.50
N ALA A 100 1.11 9.38 -10.84
CA ALA A 100 2.15 8.64 -11.55
C ALA A 100 3.15 8.11 -10.51
N ARG A 101 3.57 6.85 -10.63
CA ARG A 101 4.60 6.24 -9.77
C ARG A 101 5.56 5.39 -10.61
N ILE A 102 6.85 5.62 -10.42
CA ILE A 102 7.91 4.74 -10.88
C ILE A 102 8.16 3.69 -9.80
N ASP A 103 7.84 2.44 -10.14
CA ASP A 103 8.15 1.23 -9.37
C ASP A 103 9.53 0.72 -9.79
N GLN A 104 10.45 0.67 -8.81
CA GLN A 104 11.84 0.28 -9.03
C GLN A 104 12.13 -1.19 -8.65
N ASP A 105 11.33 -1.76 -7.76
CA ASP A 105 11.57 -3.09 -7.15
C ASP A 105 10.64 -4.19 -7.70
N GLY A 106 9.66 -3.81 -8.51
CA GLY A 106 8.67 -4.68 -9.11
C GLY A 106 7.43 -4.91 -8.26
N ASN A 107 7.31 -4.24 -7.10
CA ASN A 107 6.19 -4.34 -6.18
C ASN A 107 5.02 -3.47 -6.65
N ALA A 108 3.82 -4.06 -6.67
CA ALA A 108 2.61 -3.31 -7.00
C ALA A 108 2.25 -2.29 -5.90
N LYS A 109 2.63 -2.53 -4.64
CA LYS A 109 2.48 -1.56 -3.55
C LYS A 109 3.61 -0.52 -3.61
N SER A 110 3.34 0.67 -3.08
CA SER A 110 4.35 1.72 -2.99
C SER A 110 5.48 1.25 -2.07
N SER A 111 6.72 1.34 -2.55
CA SER A 111 7.92 0.95 -1.82
C SER A 111 8.85 2.15 -1.62
N PRO A 112 9.67 2.16 -0.57
CA PRO A 112 10.84 3.03 -0.49
C PRO A 112 11.69 3.02 -1.77
N GLY A 113 12.09 4.19 -2.26
CA GLY A 113 12.84 4.36 -3.51
C GLY A 113 11.96 4.62 -4.74
N ASP A 114 10.67 4.28 -4.69
CA ASP A 114 9.73 4.67 -5.74
C ASP A 114 9.67 6.19 -5.87
N ILE A 115 9.41 6.69 -7.07
CA ILE A 115 9.30 8.14 -7.31
C ILE A 115 7.89 8.41 -7.83
N GLU A 116 7.18 9.34 -7.19
CA GLU A 116 5.80 9.64 -7.50
C GLU A 116 5.56 11.12 -7.74
N GLY A 117 4.44 11.39 -8.42
CA GLY A 117 3.90 12.70 -8.70
C GLY A 117 2.38 12.62 -8.74
N ARG A 118 1.70 13.70 -8.34
CA ARG A 118 0.23 13.75 -8.26
C ARG A 118 -0.35 15.02 -8.84
N ARG A 119 -1.51 14.90 -9.49
CA ARG A 119 -2.33 16.03 -9.94
C ARG A 119 -3.81 15.75 -9.73
N MET A 120 -4.57 16.81 -9.52
CA MET A 120 -6.03 16.76 -9.56
C MET A 120 -6.49 17.18 -10.95
N ALA A 121 -7.51 16.51 -11.49
CA ALA A 121 -8.12 16.83 -12.76
C ALA A 121 -9.60 16.42 -12.78
N LYS A 122 -10.35 16.97 -13.72
CA LYS A 122 -11.71 16.51 -14.05
C LYS A 122 -11.67 15.51 -15.19
N ALA A 123 -12.59 14.56 -15.21
CA ALA A 123 -12.71 13.63 -16.34
C ALA A 123 -12.85 14.40 -17.68
N GLY A 124 -12.05 14.03 -18.68
CA GLY A 124 -11.96 14.71 -19.98
C GLY A 124 -10.97 15.87 -20.05
N GLU A 125 -10.24 16.18 -18.97
CA GLU A 125 -9.27 17.27 -18.95
C GLU A 125 -7.97 16.90 -19.68
N GLU A 126 -7.47 17.81 -20.52
CA GLU A 126 -6.23 17.67 -21.28
C GLU A 126 -5.12 18.55 -20.69
N ASN A 127 -3.87 18.25 -21.03
CA ASN A 127 -2.67 18.96 -20.54
C ASN A 127 -2.49 18.88 -19.01
N VAL A 128 -2.89 17.75 -18.42
CA VAL A 128 -2.68 17.47 -17.00
C VAL A 128 -1.27 16.92 -16.81
N ASP A 129 -0.29 17.82 -16.75
CA ASP A 129 1.11 17.43 -16.64
C ASP A 129 1.52 17.05 -15.21
N ILE A 130 2.15 15.90 -15.07
CA ILE A 130 2.62 15.35 -13.79
C ILE A 130 4.15 15.35 -13.79
N ILE A 131 4.74 15.91 -12.74
CA ILE A 131 6.17 15.83 -12.50
C ILE A 131 6.40 14.79 -11.41
N LEU A 132 7.26 13.81 -11.68
CA LEU A 132 7.76 12.86 -10.69
C LEU A 132 8.84 13.57 -9.87
N ASP A 133 8.44 14.12 -8.72
CA ASP A 133 9.22 15.03 -7.88
C ASP A 133 9.30 14.59 -6.41
N GLN A 134 8.65 13.48 -6.06
CA GLN A 134 8.64 12.97 -4.70
C GLN A 134 9.16 11.52 -4.68
N MET A 135 10.38 11.32 -4.20
CA MET A 135 10.82 9.97 -3.81
C MET A 135 10.08 9.54 -2.55
N ILE A 136 9.47 8.35 -2.60
CA ILE A 136 8.98 7.65 -1.43
C ILE A 136 10.22 7.28 -0.63
N ALA A 137 10.52 8.09 0.38
CA ALA A 137 11.62 7.78 1.27
C ALA A 137 11.35 6.40 1.91
N PRO A 138 12.39 5.62 2.25
CA PRO A 138 12.23 4.66 3.33
C PRO A 138 11.57 5.40 4.46
N ALA A 139 10.52 4.80 5.01
CA ALA A 139 10.05 5.08 6.35
C ALA A 139 11.23 5.62 7.16
N LYS A 140 11.24 6.93 7.46
CA LYS A 140 12.38 7.49 8.17
C LYS A 140 12.52 6.61 9.41
N LYS A 141 13.63 5.87 9.53
CA LYS A 141 14.15 5.54 10.84
C LYS A 141 14.44 6.90 11.44
N SER A 142 13.45 7.49 12.12
CA SER A 142 13.65 8.72 12.85
C SER A 142 14.80 8.42 13.80
N ALA A 143 15.94 9.08 13.58
CA ALA A 143 17.13 8.90 14.41
C ALA A 143 16.84 9.28 15.88
N ASP A 144 15.75 10.02 16.12
CA ASP A 144 15.27 10.42 17.45
C ASP A 144 14.05 9.64 17.96
N GLY A 145 13.55 8.64 17.23
CA GLY A 145 12.60 7.67 17.79
C GLY A 145 11.22 8.17 18.23
N ALA A 146 10.98 9.49 18.28
CA ALA A 146 9.79 10.14 18.82
C ALA A 146 8.46 9.68 18.17
N ASP A 147 8.51 9.25 16.91
CA ASP A 147 7.33 8.84 16.14
C ASP A 147 7.25 7.31 15.98
N SER A 148 7.87 6.56 16.90
CA SER A 148 7.91 5.10 16.86
C SER A 148 7.98 4.49 18.26
N VAL A 149 7.55 3.24 18.38
CA VAL A 149 7.81 2.39 19.55
C VAL A 149 8.76 1.28 19.12
N SER A 150 9.76 0.97 19.94
CA SER A 150 10.73 -0.09 19.64
C SER A 150 11.08 -0.90 20.88
N GLY A 151 11.35 -2.18 20.68
CA GLY A 151 11.54 -3.09 21.79
C GLY A 151 11.77 -4.52 21.35
N VAL A 152 11.49 -5.44 22.27
CA VAL A 152 11.61 -6.87 22.07
C VAL A 152 10.26 -7.53 22.37
N ILE A 153 9.83 -8.42 21.48
CA ILE A 153 8.71 -9.31 21.70
C ILE A 153 9.27 -10.62 22.25
N LYS A 154 8.72 -11.08 23.37
CA LYS A 154 8.99 -12.39 23.95
C LYS A 154 7.69 -13.19 23.99
N ILE A 155 7.83 -14.50 24.09
CA ILE A 155 6.73 -15.40 24.37
C ILE A 155 6.99 -16.07 25.72
N ASP A 156 5.94 -16.23 26.52
CA ASP A 156 6.03 -17.03 27.73
C ASP A 156 6.35 -18.50 27.38
N PRO A 157 7.29 -19.16 28.06
CA PRO A 157 7.66 -20.54 27.74
C PRO A 157 6.49 -21.54 27.75
N GLU A 158 5.44 -21.33 28.55
CA GLU A 158 4.24 -22.17 28.53
C GLU A 158 3.39 -21.95 27.27
N MET A 159 3.37 -20.73 26.75
CA MET A 159 2.71 -20.39 25.49
C MET A 159 3.49 -20.94 24.28
N GLU A 160 4.83 -20.86 24.33
CA GLU A 160 5.72 -21.33 23.26
C GLU A 160 5.61 -22.83 22.99
N LYS A 161 5.43 -23.65 24.03
CA LYS A 161 5.22 -25.11 23.90
C LYS A 161 3.99 -25.48 23.07
N ASN A 162 3.03 -24.56 22.94
CA ASN A 162 1.76 -24.78 22.27
C ASN A 162 1.70 -24.11 20.88
N LEU A 163 2.83 -23.61 20.37
CA LEU A 163 2.87 -23.02 19.04
C LEU A 163 2.86 -24.11 17.94
N PRO A 164 1.99 -23.98 16.92
CA PRO A 164 2.06 -24.84 15.74
C PRO A 164 3.31 -24.52 14.89
N ASP A 165 3.61 -25.33 13.88
CA ASP A 165 4.73 -25.05 12.96
C ASP A 165 4.43 -23.85 12.04
N ASN A 166 3.15 -23.54 11.82
CA ASN A 166 2.67 -22.47 10.96
C ASN A 166 1.79 -21.48 11.74
N TRP A 167 2.36 -20.36 12.13
CA TRP A 167 1.64 -19.23 12.73
C TRP A 167 2.12 -17.91 12.14
N LYS A 168 1.33 -16.87 12.36
CA LYS A 168 1.69 -15.49 12.00
C LYS A 168 1.59 -14.59 13.21
N LEU A 169 2.51 -13.63 13.32
CA LEU A 169 2.45 -12.63 14.38
C LEU A 169 1.94 -11.30 13.82
N PHE A 170 0.82 -10.85 14.36
CA PHE A 170 0.31 -9.50 14.16
C PHE A 170 0.79 -8.60 15.30
N LEU A 171 1.63 -7.62 14.97
CA LEU A 171 2.00 -6.55 15.88
C LEU A 171 1.21 -5.29 15.49
N PHE A 172 0.36 -4.78 16.36
CA PHE A 172 -0.43 -3.58 16.05
C PHE A 172 -0.59 -2.65 17.24
N ALA A 173 -0.83 -1.37 16.95
CA ALA A 173 -1.09 -0.34 17.93
C ALA A 173 -2.49 0.24 17.75
N ARG A 174 -3.18 0.48 18.87
CA ARG A 174 -4.44 1.25 18.95
C ARG A 174 -4.25 2.45 19.85
N GLN A 175 -4.82 3.60 19.49
CA GLN A 175 -4.83 4.77 20.37
C GLN A 175 -5.41 4.42 21.74
N ALA A 176 -4.90 5.05 22.80
CA ALA A 176 -5.38 4.82 24.15
C ALA A 176 -6.90 5.00 24.25
N GLY A 177 -7.57 4.08 24.95
CA GLY A 177 -9.03 4.06 25.08
C GLY A 177 -9.79 3.40 23.93
N VAL A 178 -9.15 3.10 22.79
CA VAL A 178 -9.78 2.41 21.66
C VAL A 178 -9.64 0.89 21.82
N GLN A 179 -10.75 0.21 22.14
CA GLN A 179 -10.76 -1.25 22.31
C GLN A 179 -11.15 -2.03 21.06
N ARG A 180 -11.90 -1.42 20.13
CA ARG A 180 -12.42 -2.07 18.92
C ARG A 180 -12.18 -1.20 17.69
N GLY A 181 -12.14 -1.84 16.53
CA GLY A 181 -11.92 -1.18 15.24
C GLY A 181 -10.53 -1.44 14.65
N PRO A 182 -10.27 -0.88 13.45
CA PRO A 182 -8.97 -1.02 12.79
C PRO A 182 -7.88 -0.41 13.67
N PRO A 183 -6.68 -1.02 13.72
CA PRO A 183 -5.56 -0.45 14.44
C PRO A 183 -5.05 0.83 13.77
N LEU A 184 -4.41 1.70 14.56
CA LEU A 184 -3.69 2.87 14.04
C LEU A 184 -2.57 2.41 13.12
N ALA A 185 -1.78 1.43 13.59
CA ALA A 185 -0.64 0.88 12.89
C ALA A 185 -0.56 -0.64 13.04
N VAL A 186 -0.05 -1.34 12.01
CA VAL A 186 0.07 -2.81 12.01
C VAL A 186 1.29 -3.28 11.23
N LYS A 187 1.92 -4.36 11.72
CA LYS A 187 2.91 -5.19 11.04
C LYS A 187 2.46 -6.65 11.12
N LEU A 188 2.53 -7.33 9.98
CA LEU A 188 2.40 -8.78 9.88
C LEU A 188 3.81 -9.36 9.77
N LEU A 189 4.13 -10.33 10.62
CA LEU A 189 5.43 -10.96 10.71
C LEU A 189 5.25 -12.47 10.52
N GLU A 190 6.05 -13.04 9.62
CA GLU A 190 6.08 -14.47 9.30
C GLU A 190 7.51 -14.98 9.51
N SER A 191 7.64 -16.24 9.99
CA SER A 191 8.95 -16.90 10.15
C SER A 191 9.96 -16.14 11.04
N ILE A 192 9.51 -15.64 12.19
CA ILE A 192 10.39 -15.00 13.18
C ILE A 192 10.79 -15.97 14.30
N GLU A 193 11.91 -15.70 14.95
CA GLU A 193 12.33 -16.39 16.17
C GLU A 193 12.18 -15.46 17.38
N PHE A 194 11.77 -16.01 18.52
CA PHE A 194 11.74 -15.27 19.77
C PHE A 194 13.09 -15.40 20.51
N PRO A 195 13.58 -14.33 21.16
CA PRO A 195 13.02 -12.98 21.21
C PRO A 195 13.15 -12.22 19.88
N TYR A 196 12.09 -11.51 19.48
CA TYR A 196 12.07 -10.75 18.23
C TYR A 196 12.21 -9.25 18.47
N ALA A 197 13.24 -8.62 17.89
CA ALA A 197 13.41 -7.17 17.94
C ALA A 197 12.45 -6.47 16.97
N PHE A 198 11.67 -5.51 17.46
CA PHE A 198 10.68 -4.79 16.66
C PHE A 198 10.85 -3.28 16.71
N SER A 199 10.30 -2.63 15.69
CA SER A 199 9.98 -1.21 15.68
C SER A 199 8.62 -1.06 14.98
N LEU A 200 7.75 -0.22 15.52
CA LEU A 200 6.44 0.12 14.95
C LEU A 200 6.29 1.64 15.00
N GLY A 201 6.16 2.30 13.87
CA GLY A 201 6.03 3.76 13.80
C GLY A 201 5.11 4.23 12.69
N GLN A 202 5.26 5.50 12.29
CA GLN A 202 4.46 6.17 11.27
C GLN A 202 4.33 5.39 9.96
N GLU A 203 5.34 4.61 9.58
CA GLU A 203 5.34 3.79 8.36
C GLU A 203 4.36 2.62 8.40
N SER A 204 3.94 2.25 9.60
CA SER A 204 3.03 1.13 9.83
C SER A 204 1.59 1.61 9.94
N VAL A 205 1.35 2.93 9.87
CA VAL A 205 0.03 3.55 10.00
C VAL A 205 -0.85 3.19 8.81
N MET A 206 -2.08 2.73 9.09
CA MET A 206 -3.00 2.24 8.06
C MET A 206 -3.81 3.35 7.38
N MET A 207 -4.14 4.41 8.13
CA MET A 207 -5.02 5.48 7.67
C MET A 207 -4.21 6.69 7.21
N PRO A 208 -4.32 7.10 5.92
CA PRO A 208 -3.71 8.33 5.44
C PRO A 208 -4.16 9.54 6.27
N GLY A 209 -3.20 10.40 6.64
CA GLY A 209 -3.45 11.58 7.48
C GLY A 209 -3.49 11.31 8.99
N SER A 210 -3.42 10.05 9.44
CA SER A 210 -3.22 9.72 10.86
C SER A 210 -1.75 9.82 11.25
N VAL A 211 -1.50 10.28 12.48
CA VAL A 211 -0.16 10.44 13.04
C VAL A 211 0.10 9.36 14.09
N PHE A 212 1.29 8.77 14.08
CA PHE A 212 1.76 7.85 15.10
C PHE A 212 2.29 8.64 16.31
N GLU A 213 1.38 9.09 17.17
CA GLU A 213 1.69 9.93 18.33
C GLU A 213 0.84 9.58 19.55
N GLY A 214 1.29 10.03 20.72
CA GLY A 214 0.55 9.92 21.98
C GLY A 214 0.57 8.52 22.61
N GLU A 215 -0.32 8.31 23.57
CA GLU A 215 -0.48 7.03 24.27
C GLU A 215 -1.24 6.02 23.40
N MET A 216 -0.78 4.77 23.44
CA MET A 216 -1.36 3.68 22.69
C MET A 216 -1.21 2.34 23.42
N THR A 217 -2.03 1.39 23.00
CA THR A 217 -1.93 -0.01 23.41
C THR A 217 -1.30 -0.77 22.26
N LEU A 218 -0.11 -1.32 22.51
CA LEU A 218 0.59 -2.24 21.63
C LEU A 218 0.14 -3.66 21.92
N THR A 219 -0.21 -4.40 20.88
CA THR A 219 -0.65 -5.79 20.97
C THR A 219 0.16 -6.65 20.00
N ALA A 220 0.71 -7.73 20.52
CA ALA A 220 1.33 -8.80 19.74
C ALA A 220 0.39 -10.01 19.82
N ARG A 221 -0.15 -10.44 18.69
CA ARG A 221 -1.08 -11.57 18.62
C ARG A 221 -0.58 -12.61 17.64
N ILE A 222 -0.40 -13.83 18.13
CA ILE A 222 -0.11 -15.00 17.31
C ILE A 222 -1.43 -15.58 16.84
N ASP A 223 -1.63 -15.50 15.53
CA ASP A 223 -2.73 -16.13 14.81
C ASP A 223 -2.28 -17.51 14.34
N GLN A 224 -3.06 -18.52 14.72
CA GLN A 224 -2.80 -19.93 14.44
C GLN A 224 -3.63 -20.48 13.27
N ASP A 225 -4.71 -19.80 12.86
CA ASP A 225 -5.65 -20.28 11.83
C ASP A 225 -5.54 -19.51 10.50
N GLY A 226 -4.81 -18.40 10.49
CA GLY A 226 -4.56 -17.58 9.32
C GLY A 226 -5.68 -16.60 8.99
N ASP A 227 -6.70 -16.48 9.85
CA ASP A 227 -7.74 -15.45 9.77
C ASP A 227 -7.30 -14.19 10.55
N ALA A 228 -7.51 -13.02 9.94
CA ALA A 228 -7.23 -11.75 10.60
C ALA A 228 -8.13 -11.48 11.82
N LYS A 229 -9.25 -12.21 11.95
CA LYS A 229 -10.13 -12.14 13.13
C LYS A 229 -9.50 -12.84 14.32
N SER A 230 -9.64 -12.23 15.49
CA SER A 230 -9.22 -12.86 16.75
C SER A 230 -9.95 -14.17 16.99
N SER A 231 -9.21 -15.24 17.21
CA SER A 231 -9.70 -16.54 17.68
C SER A 231 -9.41 -16.71 19.18
N PRO A 232 -10.25 -17.42 19.97
CA PRO A 232 -9.96 -17.72 21.38
C PRO A 232 -8.67 -18.53 21.60
N ASP A 233 -8.16 -19.20 20.56
CA ASP A 233 -6.92 -19.95 20.62
C ASP A 233 -5.68 -19.12 20.26
N ASP A 234 -5.86 -17.88 19.80
CA ASP A 234 -4.76 -16.96 19.57
C ASP A 234 -4.05 -16.65 20.88
N LEU A 235 -2.72 -16.51 20.80
CA LEU A 235 -1.89 -16.09 21.93
C LEU A 235 -1.64 -14.60 21.83
N GLU A 236 -1.79 -13.87 22.92
CA GLU A 236 -1.73 -12.42 22.95
C GLU A 236 -0.80 -11.90 24.04
N GLY A 237 -0.15 -10.78 23.73
CA GLY A 237 0.55 -9.92 24.67
C GLY A 237 0.08 -8.49 24.48
N ILE A 238 -0.12 -7.76 25.58
CA ILE A 238 -0.60 -6.37 25.55
C ILE A 238 0.29 -5.50 26.43
N LEU A 239 0.75 -4.37 25.87
CA LEU A 239 1.55 -3.38 26.58
C LEU A 239 1.03 -1.96 26.28
N LYS A 240 0.93 -1.13 27.31
CA LYS A 240 0.69 0.32 27.13
C LYS A 240 2.03 1.01 26.87
N VAL A 241 2.07 1.85 25.85
CA VAL A 241 3.26 2.57 25.39
C VAL A 241 2.88 3.97 24.94
N THR A 242 3.86 4.85 24.87
CA THR A 242 3.76 6.17 24.23
C THR A 242 4.65 6.19 22.99
N ALA A 243 4.24 6.90 21.93
CA ALA A 243 5.14 7.17 20.81
C ALA A 243 6.47 7.78 21.33
N GLY A 244 7.60 7.22 20.91
CA GLY A 244 8.92 7.54 21.47
C GLY A 244 9.45 6.49 22.44
N ASP A 245 8.65 5.52 22.89
CA ASP A 245 9.14 4.50 23.81
C ASP A 245 10.15 3.56 23.14
N HIS A 246 11.29 3.38 23.79
CA HIS A 246 12.37 2.51 23.35
C HIS A 246 12.68 1.41 24.37
N LYS A 247 13.19 0.28 23.87
CA LYS A 247 13.57 -0.88 24.69
C LYS A 247 12.40 -1.44 25.51
N VAL A 248 11.18 -1.32 25.01
CA VAL A 248 10.02 -1.90 25.65
C VAL A 248 10.06 -3.42 25.55
N GLU A 249 9.46 -4.11 26.51
CA GLU A 249 9.35 -5.56 26.52
C GLU A 249 7.88 -5.95 26.44
N LEU A 250 7.49 -6.55 25.32
CA LEU A 250 6.14 -7.04 25.08
C LEU A 250 6.15 -8.56 25.19
N VAL A 251 5.48 -9.11 26.21
CA VAL A 251 5.42 -10.56 26.45
C VAL A 251 4.06 -11.07 26.02
N ILE A 252 4.06 -12.11 25.18
CA ILE A 252 2.88 -12.89 24.80
C ILE A 252 2.67 -13.95 25.89
N ASP A 253 1.66 -13.76 26.72
CA ASP A 253 1.52 -14.44 28.02
C ASP A 253 0.12 -15.03 28.30
N HIS A 254 -0.86 -14.79 27.43
CA HIS A 254 -2.22 -15.31 27.62
C HIS A 254 -2.90 -15.68 26.30
N LYS A 255 -4.00 -16.44 26.40
CA LYS A 255 -4.91 -16.65 25.27
C LYS A 255 -5.86 -15.47 25.14
N VAL A 256 -6.29 -15.18 23.92
CA VAL A 256 -7.30 -14.16 23.69
C VAL A 256 -8.57 -14.45 24.51
N GLY A 257 -9.03 -13.44 25.25
CA GLY A 257 -10.27 -13.54 26.05
C GLY A 257 -10.11 -14.14 27.45
N THR A 258 -8.89 -14.45 27.89
CA THR A 258 -8.65 -15.02 29.24
C THR A 258 -8.14 -13.99 30.26
N ARG A 259 -8.38 -12.70 30.03
CA ARG A 259 -7.94 -11.59 30.90
C ARG A 259 -9.10 -10.75 31.40
#